data_AF-A0A9D4QGJ0-F1
#
_entry.id   AF-A0A9D4QGJ0-F1
#
_cell.length_a   1.000
_cell.length_b   1.000
_cell.length_c   1.000
_cell.angle_alpha   90.00
_cell.angle_beta   90.00
_cell.angle_gamma   90.00
#
_symmetry.space_group_name_H-M   'P 1'
#
loop_
_entity.id
_entity.type
_entity.pdbx_description
1 polymer ?
#
loop_
_entity_poly.entity_id
_entity_poly.type
_entity_poly.pdbx_seq_one_letter_code
_entity_poly.pdbx_strand_id
1 'polypeptide(L)'
;MPDGFATSDEVAASWTALRDAGVVPDSESFCDYVSADSEVVVTEQLLDDDIVRAVNDPDETSDDDSADERADTVPKASNVPTASEALDAVDVLRRYYGAHEGGEDGMNIAAAAERAIVRIRKMQQRPITDFFAATAV
;
A
#
# COMPACT_ATOMS: atom_id res chain seq x y z
N MET A 1 0.56 17.77 -36.15
CA MET A 1 -0.90 17.79 -35.92
C MET A 1 -1.30 19.26 -35.87
N PRO A 2 -2.25 19.73 -36.70
CA PRO A 2 -2.66 21.13 -36.68
C PRO A 2 -3.58 21.42 -35.50
N ASP A 3 -3.48 22.64 -34.98
CA ASP A 3 -4.14 23.19 -33.79
C ASP A 3 -5.66 22.97 -33.79
N GLY A 4 -6.12 22.06 -32.93
CA GLY A 4 -7.55 21.70 -32.79
C GLY A 4 -8.35 22.63 -31.89
N PHE A 5 -7.71 23.57 -31.20
CA PHE A 5 -8.39 24.64 -30.47
C PHE A 5 -8.20 25.94 -31.24
N ALA A 6 -9.02 26.16 -32.26
CA ALA A 6 -9.20 27.51 -32.80
C ALA A 6 -9.80 28.36 -31.68
N THR A 7 -8.95 29.03 -30.90
CA THR A 7 -9.38 30.01 -29.91
C THR A 7 -10.02 31.16 -30.68
N SER A 8 -11.35 31.31 -30.54
CA SER A 8 -12.05 32.48 -31.07
C SER A 8 -11.34 33.75 -30.57
N ASP A 9 -11.33 34.83 -31.37
CA ASP A 9 -10.74 36.13 -30.98
C ASP A 9 -11.24 36.60 -29.60
N GLU A 10 -12.48 36.26 -29.27
CA GLU A 10 -13.10 36.53 -27.97
C GLU A 10 -12.39 35.80 -26.81
N VAL A 11 -12.03 34.52 -27.01
CA VAL A 11 -11.34 33.70 -26.01
C VAL A 11 -9.91 34.19 -25.81
N ALA A 12 -9.23 34.58 -26.89
CA ALA A 12 -7.89 35.18 -26.81
C ALA A 12 -7.92 36.52 -26.05
N ALA A 13 -8.94 37.35 -26.28
CA ALA A 13 -9.14 38.60 -25.57
C ALA A 13 -9.43 38.38 -24.06
N SER A 14 -10.30 37.42 -23.73
CA SER A 14 -10.58 37.07 -22.33
C SER A 14 -9.36 36.51 -21.59
N TRP A 15 -8.57 35.65 -22.24
CA TRP A 15 -7.33 35.12 -21.64
C TRP A 15 -6.31 36.23 -21.38
N THR A 16 -6.14 37.16 -22.32
CA THR A 16 -5.24 38.31 -22.17
C THR A 16 -5.70 39.19 -21.00
N ALA A 17 -7.00 39.45 -20.87
CA ALA A 17 -7.54 40.23 -19.75
C ALA A 17 -7.30 39.57 -18.38
N LEU A 18 -7.34 38.24 -18.29
CA LEU A 18 -7.04 37.50 -17.07
C LEU A 18 -5.55 37.59 -16.68
N ARG A 19 -4.65 37.57 -17.67
CA ARG A 19 -3.21 37.83 -17.45
C ARG A 19 -2.96 39.25 -16.99
N ASP A 20 -3.55 40.24 -17.66
CA ASP A 20 -3.39 41.65 -17.31
C ASP A 20 -3.93 41.96 -15.90
N ALA A 21 -4.96 41.21 -15.46
CA ALA A 21 -5.49 41.27 -14.10
C ALA A 21 -4.65 40.51 -13.06
N GLY A 22 -3.59 39.80 -13.48
CA GLY A 22 -2.71 39.02 -12.61
C GLY A 22 -3.36 37.76 -12.03
N VAL A 23 -4.46 37.28 -12.62
CA VAL A 23 -5.17 36.07 -12.16
C VAL A 23 -4.44 34.80 -12.61
N VAL A 24 -3.72 34.87 -13.74
CA VAL A 24 -2.99 33.76 -14.33
C VAL A 24 -1.50 34.14 -14.45
N PRO A 25 -0.56 33.25 -14.07
CA PRO A 25 0.88 33.49 -14.23
C PRO A 25 1.30 33.68 -15.70
N ASP A 26 2.32 34.51 -15.93
CA ASP A 26 2.88 34.76 -17.27
C ASP A 26 3.46 33.49 -17.92
N SER A 27 3.86 32.51 -17.11
CA SER A 27 4.41 31.23 -17.54
C SER A 27 3.36 30.23 -18.03
N GLU A 28 2.07 30.48 -17.80
CA GLU A 28 1.00 29.52 -18.09
C GLU A 28 0.39 29.80 -19.47
N SER A 29 0.32 28.78 -20.33
CA SER A 29 -0.33 28.91 -21.64
C SER A 29 -1.83 28.61 -21.53
N PHE A 30 -2.64 29.20 -22.42
CA PHE A 30 -4.07 28.93 -22.46
C PHE A 30 -4.38 27.45 -22.66
N CYS A 31 -3.62 26.78 -23.55
CA CYS A 31 -3.81 25.37 -23.83
C CYS A 31 -3.48 24.50 -22.62
N ASP A 32 -2.41 24.80 -21.89
CA ASP A 32 -2.03 24.05 -20.69
C ASP A 32 -3.09 24.23 -19.58
N TYR A 33 -3.59 25.46 -19.41
CA TYR A 33 -4.63 25.75 -18.41
C TYR A 33 -5.95 25.03 -18.70
N VAL A 34 -6.40 25.04 -19.96
CA VAL A 34 -7.67 24.41 -20.37
C VAL A 34 -7.54 22.90 -20.48
N SER A 35 -6.36 22.40 -20.85
CA SER A 35 -6.10 20.96 -21.01
C SER A 35 -5.47 20.35 -19.76
N ALA A 36 -5.46 21.06 -18.63
CA ALA A 36 -4.85 20.61 -17.40
C ALA A 36 -5.40 19.27 -16.91
N ASP A 37 -6.66 18.96 -17.26
CA ASP A 37 -7.34 17.71 -16.96
C ASP A 37 -7.49 16.77 -18.17
N SER A 38 -6.91 17.10 -19.33
CA SER A 38 -7.06 16.30 -20.56
C SER A 38 -6.47 14.89 -20.43
N GLU A 39 -5.50 14.70 -19.55
CA GLU A 39 -4.89 13.40 -19.21
C GLU A 39 -5.39 12.85 -17.87
N VAL A 40 -6.44 13.44 -17.28
CA VAL A 40 -7.03 12.89 -16.06
C VAL A 40 -7.75 11.58 -16.40
N VAL A 41 -7.05 10.48 -16.11
CA VAL A 41 -7.64 9.15 -16.11
C VAL A 41 -8.45 9.00 -14.83
N VAL A 42 -9.78 9.08 -14.96
CA VAL A 42 -10.68 8.72 -13.86
C VAL A 42 -10.72 7.20 -13.80
N THR A 43 -10.22 6.63 -12.70
CA THR A 43 -10.42 5.21 -12.41
C THR A 43 -11.71 5.06 -11.60
N GLU A 44 -12.52 4.06 -11.95
CA GLU A 44 -13.65 3.68 -11.11
C GLU A 44 -13.13 3.21 -9.74
N GLN A 45 -13.92 3.45 -8.67
CA GLN A 45 -13.59 2.89 -7.37
C GLN A 45 -13.63 1.36 -7.47
N LEU A 46 -12.48 0.73 -7.24
CA LEU A 46 -12.41 -0.73 -7.12
C LEU A 46 -13.31 -1.19 -5.97
N LEU A 47 -14.15 -2.18 -6.25
CA LEU A 47 -14.90 -2.86 -5.20
C LEU A 47 -13.96 -3.81 -4.44
N ASP A 48 -14.28 -4.09 -3.18
CA ASP A 48 -13.48 -4.99 -2.34
C ASP A 48 -13.26 -6.36 -3.01
N ASP A 49 -14.27 -6.85 -3.73
CA ASP A 49 -14.19 -8.12 -4.48
C ASP A 49 -13.20 -8.05 -5.65
N ASP A 50 -13.09 -6.91 -6.34
CA ASP A 50 -12.12 -6.70 -7.42
C ASP A 50 -10.69 -6.63 -6.88
N ILE A 51 -10.51 -6.05 -5.70
CA ILE A 51 -9.20 -6.00 -5.00
C ILE A 51 -8.78 -7.41 -4.58
N VAL A 52 -9.70 -8.17 -3.99
CA VAL A 52 -9.43 -9.56 -3.58
C VAL A 52 -9.14 -10.45 -4.78
N ARG A 53 -9.84 -10.24 -5.91
CA ARG A 53 -9.56 -10.95 -7.17
C ARG A 53 -8.18 -10.58 -7.72
N ALA A 54 -7.84 -9.30 -7.82
CA ALA A 54 -6.54 -8.85 -8.35
C ALA A 54 -5.33 -9.33 -7.52
N VAL A 55 -5.49 -9.48 -6.20
CA VAL A 55 -4.43 -9.99 -5.32
C VAL A 55 -4.28 -11.51 -5.41
N ASN A 56 -5.37 -12.23 -5.73
CA ASN A 56 -5.38 -13.69 -5.79
C ASN A 56 -5.13 -14.25 -7.20
N ASP A 57 -5.46 -13.51 -8.24
CA ASP A 57 -5.29 -13.89 -9.65
C ASP A 57 -4.22 -12.99 -10.29
N PRO A 58 -2.95 -13.44 -10.38
CA PRO A 58 -1.86 -12.63 -10.94
C PRO A 58 -1.92 -12.46 -12.48
N ASP A 59 -2.98 -12.91 -13.16
CA ASP A 59 -2.94 -13.17 -14.61
C ASP A 59 -4.05 -12.48 -15.45
N GLU A 60 -4.82 -11.53 -14.90
CA GLU A 60 -5.93 -10.88 -15.64
C GLU A 60 -5.81 -9.36 -15.81
N THR A 61 -4.59 -8.81 -15.77
CA THR A 61 -4.30 -7.48 -16.34
C THR A 61 -2.96 -7.51 -17.06
N SER A 62 -2.87 -8.33 -18.10
CA SER A 62 -1.89 -8.10 -19.16
C SER A 62 -2.39 -6.90 -19.96
N ASP A 63 -2.01 -5.70 -19.52
CA ASP A 63 -1.84 -4.59 -20.45
C ASP A 63 -0.34 -4.53 -20.76
N ASP A 64 -0.07 -4.66 -22.05
CA ASP A 64 1.23 -4.78 -22.68
C ASP A 64 2.05 -3.51 -22.44
N ASP A 65 3.05 -3.57 -21.56
CA ASP A 65 4.30 -2.85 -21.80
C ASP A 65 5.46 -3.37 -20.92
N SER A 66 6.52 -3.78 -21.61
CA SER A 66 7.92 -3.75 -21.17
C SER A 66 8.40 -4.81 -20.17
N ALA A 67 8.96 -5.88 -20.77
CA ALA A 67 10.08 -6.69 -20.30
C ALA A 67 10.73 -6.32 -18.93
N ASP A 68 10.40 -7.08 -17.89
CA ASP A 68 11.37 -7.49 -16.87
C ASP A 68 11.14 -8.98 -16.60
N GLU A 69 11.98 -9.82 -17.23
CA GLU A 69 12.15 -11.22 -16.81
C GLU A 69 12.72 -11.24 -15.39
N ARG A 70 11.87 -11.02 -14.38
CA ARG A 70 12.14 -11.43 -13.02
C ARG A 70 11.18 -12.54 -12.68
N ALA A 71 11.62 -13.74 -13.06
CA ALA A 71 11.19 -15.03 -12.57
C ALA A 71 10.24 -14.94 -11.35
N ASP A 72 8.97 -15.20 -11.60
CA ASP A 72 7.96 -15.49 -10.59
C ASP A 72 8.45 -16.62 -9.68
N THR A 73 9.01 -16.23 -8.52
CA THR A 73 9.10 -17.15 -7.41
C THR A 73 7.75 -17.13 -6.72
N VAL A 74 6.90 -18.10 -7.08
CA VAL A 74 5.74 -18.57 -6.30
C VAL A 74 6.00 -18.32 -4.81
N PRO A 75 5.12 -17.62 -4.07
CA PRO A 75 5.30 -17.48 -2.63
C PRO A 75 5.20 -18.87 -2.03
N LYS A 76 6.36 -19.49 -1.79
CA LYS A 76 6.50 -20.71 -0.99
C LYS A 76 5.67 -20.48 0.25
N ALA A 77 4.64 -21.30 0.48
CA ALA A 77 3.82 -21.27 1.69
C ALA A 77 4.74 -20.96 2.87
N SER A 78 4.63 -19.74 3.42
CA SER A 78 5.66 -19.27 4.32
C SER A 78 5.63 -20.19 5.52
N ASN A 79 6.73 -20.91 5.77
CA ASN A 79 6.88 -21.80 6.93
C ASN A 79 6.99 -20.99 8.24
N VAL A 80 6.32 -19.85 8.33
CA VAL A 80 6.35 -18.96 9.47
C VAL A 80 5.42 -19.54 10.52
N PRO A 81 5.95 -19.98 11.67
CA PRO A 81 5.12 -20.54 12.72
C PRO A 81 4.17 -19.48 13.26
N THR A 82 2.96 -19.92 13.58
CA THR A 82 1.98 -19.10 14.28
C THR A 82 2.48 -18.74 15.69
N ALA A 83 1.90 -17.70 16.29
CA ALA A 83 2.28 -17.27 17.64
C ALA A 83 2.06 -18.37 18.70
N SER A 84 1.04 -19.23 18.52
CA SER A 84 0.82 -20.39 19.38
C SER A 84 1.93 -21.42 19.24
N GLU A 85 2.29 -21.80 18.01
CA GLU A 85 3.36 -22.78 17.76
C GLU A 85 4.72 -22.26 18.28
N ALA A 86 4.96 -20.96 18.18
CA ALA A 86 6.15 -20.33 18.74
C ALA A 86 6.18 -20.39 20.29
N LEU A 87 5.03 -20.23 20.95
CA LEU A 87 4.94 -20.37 22.42
C LEU A 87 5.08 -21.83 22.86
N ASP A 88 4.47 -22.77 22.13
CA ASP A 88 4.64 -24.20 22.38
C ASP A 88 6.12 -24.62 22.27
N ALA A 89 6.85 -24.07 21.28
CA ALA A 89 8.29 -24.29 21.14
C ALA A 89 9.10 -23.70 22.32
N VAL A 90 8.69 -22.54 22.86
CA VAL A 90 9.32 -21.96 24.06
C VAL A 90 9.11 -22.86 25.29
N ASP A 91 7.95 -23.49 25.42
CA ASP A 91 7.69 -24.43 26.52
C ASP A 91 8.55 -25.70 26.41
N VAL A 92 8.85 -26.17 25.20
CA VAL A 92 9.84 -27.23 24.97
C VAL A 92 11.22 -26.79 25.44
N LEU A 93 11.66 -25.57 25.10
CA LEU A 93 12.95 -25.03 25.55
C LEU A 93 13.02 -24.95 27.09
N ARG A 94 11.96 -24.45 27.74
CA ARG A 94 11.87 -24.40 29.20
C ARG A 94 11.98 -25.76 29.84
N ARG A 95 11.27 -26.76 29.30
CA ARG A 95 11.31 -28.13 29.82
C ARG A 95 12.69 -28.75 29.66
N TYR A 96 13.35 -28.50 28.52
CA TYR A 96 14.68 -29.01 28.23
C TYR A 96 15.73 -28.40 29.17
N TYR A 97 15.80 -27.07 29.26
CA TYR A 97 16.80 -26.38 30.08
C TYR A 97 16.52 -26.54 31.58
N GLY A 98 15.25 -26.56 32.00
CA GLY A 98 14.88 -26.80 33.39
C GLY A 98 15.20 -28.21 33.89
N ALA A 99 15.40 -29.18 32.99
CA ALA A 99 15.80 -30.55 33.32
C ALA A 99 17.33 -30.76 33.35
N HIS A 100 18.13 -29.78 32.92
CA HIS A 100 19.60 -29.89 32.84
C HIS A 100 20.29 -29.05 33.92
N GLU A 101 21.30 -29.63 34.56
CA GLU A 101 22.21 -28.89 35.44
C GLU A 101 23.01 -27.86 34.62
N GLY A 102 22.98 -26.59 35.04
CA GLY A 102 23.56 -25.47 34.27
C GLY A 102 22.64 -24.86 33.20
N GLY A 103 21.35 -25.19 33.17
CA GLY A 103 20.39 -24.66 32.20
C GLY A 103 19.91 -23.21 32.40
N GLU A 104 20.49 -22.46 33.35
CA GLU A 104 20.02 -21.10 33.71
C GLU A 104 20.08 -20.11 32.54
N ASP A 105 21.15 -20.14 31.76
CA ASP A 105 21.28 -19.31 30.55
C ASP A 105 20.23 -19.66 29.49
N GLY A 106 19.96 -20.96 29.31
CA GLY A 106 18.91 -21.43 28.40
C GLY A 106 17.50 -21.02 28.85
N MET A 107 17.25 -21.03 30.17
CA MET A 107 16.01 -20.52 30.75
C MET A 107 15.84 -19.02 30.53
N ASN A 108 16.93 -18.24 30.65
CA ASN A 108 16.92 -16.80 30.36
C ASN A 108 16.62 -16.52 28.88
N ILE A 109 17.17 -17.32 27.97
CA ILE A 109 16.89 -17.25 26.52
C ILE A 109 15.41 -17.57 26.25
N ALA A 110 14.87 -18.64 26.84
CA ALA A 110 13.46 -19.00 26.68
C ALA A 110 12.52 -17.89 27.18
N ALA A 111 12.84 -17.27 28.32
CA ALA A 111 12.09 -16.13 28.86
C ALA A 111 12.22 -14.85 28.02
N ALA A 112 13.36 -14.63 27.34
CA ALA A 112 13.52 -13.53 26.40
C ALA A 112 12.68 -13.75 25.12
N ALA A 113 12.69 -14.98 24.59
CA ALA A 113 11.89 -15.37 23.42
C ALA A 113 10.38 -15.21 23.67
N GLU A 114 9.87 -15.68 24.81
CA GLU A 114 8.47 -15.51 25.19
C GLU A 114 8.06 -14.03 25.21
N ARG A 115 8.87 -13.18 25.84
CA ARG A 115 8.60 -11.73 25.92
C ARG A 115 8.58 -11.08 24.54
N ALA A 116 9.43 -11.52 23.63
CA ALA A 116 9.44 -11.04 22.25
C ALA A 116 8.15 -11.43 21.51
N ILE A 117 7.72 -12.69 21.62
CA ILE A 117 6.49 -13.19 20.98
C ILE A 117 5.25 -12.46 21.51
N VAL A 118 5.15 -12.30 22.83
CA VAL A 118 4.03 -11.59 23.47
C VAL A 118 3.98 -10.12 23.05
N ARG A 119 5.14 -9.45 22.90
CA ARG A 119 5.20 -8.07 22.43
C ARG A 119 4.66 -7.93 21.01
N ILE A 120 5.04 -8.83 20.11
CA ILE A 120 4.56 -8.84 18.72
C ILE A 120 3.03 -8.96 18.68
N ARG A 121 2.45 -9.85 19.49
CA ARG A 121 0.99 -9.99 19.59
C ARG A 121 0.30 -8.71 20.07
N LYS A 122 0.91 -7.99 21.03
CA LYS A 122 0.36 -6.72 21.54
C LYS A 122 0.51 -5.56 20.56
N MET A 123 1.45 -5.65 19.62
CA MET A 123 1.66 -4.66 18.56
C MET A 123 0.79 -4.92 17.32
N GLN A 124 -0.09 -5.93 17.34
CA GLN A 124 -1.09 -6.09 16.28
C GLN A 124 -1.96 -4.84 16.23
N GLN A 125 -1.80 -4.07 15.16
CA GLN A 125 -2.63 -2.91 14.88
C GLN A 125 -4.07 -3.37 14.66
N ARG A 126 -5.02 -2.63 15.22
CA ARG A 126 -6.43 -2.81 14.88
C ARG A 126 -6.63 -2.48 13.40
N PRO A 127 -7.52 -3.19 12.70
CA PRO A 127 -7.84 -2.84 11.32
C PRO A 127 -8.44 -1.44 11.29
N ILE A 128 -8.09 -0.66 10.26
CA ILE A 128 -8.59 0.72 10.11
C ILE A 128 -10.11 0.79 10.01
N THR A 129 -10.75 -0.30 9.57
CA THR A 129 -12.21 -0.47 9.54
C THR A 129 -12.86 -0.35 10.92
N ASP A 130 -12.16 -0.72 12.00
CA ASP A 130 -12.66 -0.55 13.38
C ASP A 130 -12.84 0.93 13.75
N PHE A 131 -12.04 1.83 13.17
CA PHE A 131 -12.16 3.27 13.39
C PHE A 131 -13.45 3.82 12.78
N PHE A 132 -13.78 3.40 11.56
CA PHE A 132 -14.98 3.85 10.86
C PHE A 132 -16.27 3.24 11.40
N ALA A 133 -16.24 2.01 11.90
CA ALA A 133 -17.38 1.37 12.54
C ALA A 133 -17.80 2.05 13.87
N ALA A 134 -16.87 2.72 14.55
CA ALA A 134 -17.12 3.37 15.85
C ALA A 134 -17.79 4.75 15.74
N THR A 135 -17.91 5.32 14.53
CA THR A 135 -18.39 6.71 14.33
C THR A 135 -19.85 6.78 13.84
N ALA A 136 -20.53 5.64 13.71
CA ALA A 136 -21.96 5.59 13.41
C ALA A 136 -22.79 5.75 14.71
N VAL A 137 -22.96 7.00 15.15
CA VAL A 137 -24.00 7.43 16.12
C VAL A 137 -24.66 8.70 15.62
#